data_AF-A0A3B1B0R5-F1
#
_entry.id   AF-A0A3B1B0R5-F1
#
_cell.length_a   1.000
_cell.length_b   1.000
_cell.length_c   1.000
_cell.angle_alpha   90.00
_cell.angle_beta   90.00
_cell.angle_gamma   90.00
#
_symmetry.space_group_name_H-M   'P 1'
#
loop_
_entity.id
_entity.type
_entity.pdbx_description
1 polymer ?
#
loop_
_entity_poly.entity_id
_entity_poly.type
_entity_poly.pdbx_seq_one_letter_code
_entity_poly.pdbx_strand_id
1 'polypeptide(L)'
;MTQDIQHQVDQLLLEQGEYLPLEFLLQEGRLLYADYEAWRNGEFDYLDETLFGDHEHIKQQLMQAADYLQRRGWKTETVTYHSWSDNNTQQLRFSQNNALNQCFHQRYHKPEDQPQMDLFTDAPATSLFNGITQALIDRNPAESRRLLEQLYDTAPDHVRLGELEYLVEAAESLNT
;
A
#
# COMPACT_ATOMS: atom_id res chain seq x y z
N MET A 1 -19.30 -3.44 -23.10
CA MET A 1 -18.53 -4.09 -22.01
C MET A 1 -17.10 -3.53 -21.87
N THR A 2 -16.50 -2.95 -22.91
CA THR A 2 -15.16 -2.31 -22.81
C THR A 2 -15.17 -0.87 -22.30
N GLN A 3 -16.32 -0.18 -22.38
CA GLN A 3 -16.45 1.22 -21.96
C GLN A 3 -16.48 1.38 -20.43
N ASP A 4 -17.09 0.45 -19.69
CA ASP A 4 -17.10 0.49 -18.22
C ASP A 4 -15.68 0.45 -17.63
N ILE A 5 -14.81 -0.43 -18.15
CA ILE A 5 -13.44 -0.57 -17.65
C ILE A 5 -12.64 0.71 -17.91
N GLN A 6 -12.76 1.31 -19.11
CA GLN A 6 -12.09 2.57 -19.41
C GLN A 6 -12.58 3.69 -18.50
N HIS A 7 -13.88 3.77 -18.24
CA HIS A 7 -14.45 4.74 -17.32
C HIS A 7 -13.96 4.54 -15.88
N GLN A 8 -13.88 3.30 -15.39
CA GLN A 8 -13.35 3.00 -14.05
C GLN A 8 -11.86 3.34 -13.94
N VAL A 9 -11.07 3.00 -14.95
CA VAL A 9 -9.66 3.41 -15.00
C VAL A 9 -9.56 4.93 -15.00
N ASP A 10 -10.34 5.64 -15.82
CA ASP A 10 -10.34 7.10 -15.83
C ASP A 10 -10.81 7.71 -14.50
N GLN A 11 -11.73 7.06 -13.75
CA GLN A 11 -12.10 7.45 -12.39
C GLN A 11 -10.93 7.28 -11.42
N LEU A 12 -10.27 6.12 -11.39
CA LEU A 12 -9.07 5.89 -10.57
C LEU A 12 -7.98 6.92 -10.86
N LEU A 13 -7.75 7.20 -12.14
CA LEU A 13 -6.78 8.22 -12.57
C LEU A 13 -7.18 9.64 -12.13
N LEU A 14 -8.49 9.94 -12.03
CA LEU A 14 -8.99 11.22 -11.54
C LEU A 14 -8.90 11.32 -10.01
N GLU A 15 -9.17 10.23 -9.29
CA GLU A 15 -9.20 10.18 -7.83
C GLU A 15 -7.79 10.10 -7.21
N GLN A 16 -6.92 9.26 -7.78
CA GLN A 16 -5.61 8.93 -7.22
C GLN A 16 -4.45 9.51 -8.06
N GLY A 17 -4.68 9.85 -9.32
CA GLY A 17 -3.63 10.32 -10.23
C GLY A 17 -2.75 9.22 -10.82
N GLU A 18 -2.92 7.98 -10.35
CA GLU A 18 -2.24 6.78 -10.83
C GLU A 18 -3.22 5.60 -10.93
N TYR A 19 -2.84 4.56 -11.65
CA TYR A 19 -3.61 3.32 -11.75
C TYR A 19 -2.83 2.18 -11.12
N LEU A 20 -3.45 1.57 -10.11
CA LEU A 20 -2.99 0.39 -9.41
C LEU A 20 -3.99 -0.75 -9.65
N PRO A 21 -3.56 -1.90 -10.17
CA PRO A 21 -4.41 -3.09 -10.32
C PRO A 21 -5.10 -3.52 -9.03
N LEU A 22 -4.43 -3.34 -7.88
CA LEU A 22 -5.00 -3.62 -6.55
C LEU A 22 -6.22 -2.75 -6.25
N GLU A 23 -6.08 -1.43 -6.44
CA GLU A 23 -7.15 -0.45 -6.18
C GLU A 23 -8.35 -0.71 -7.08
N PHE A 24 -8.12 -1.08 -8.34
CA PHE A 24 -9.18 -1.50 -9.25
C PHE A 24 -9.98 -2.70 -8.73
N LEU A 25 -9.30 -3.70 -8.17
CA LEU A 25 -9.98 -4.89 -7.61
C LEU A 25 -10.75 -4.57 -6.33
N LEU A 26 -10.21 -3.69 -5.48
CA LEU A 26 -10.88 -3.21 -4.27
C LEU A 26 -12.13 -2.37 -4.63
N GLN A 27 -12.02 -1.46 -5.60
CA GLN A 27 -13.11 -0.59 -6.04
C GLN A 27 -14.21 -1.36 -6.76
N GLU A 28 -13.87 -2.41 -7.53
CA GLU A 28 -14.88 -3.33 -8.09
C GLU A 28 -15.50 -4.26 -7.02
N GLY A 29 -15.02 -4.24 -5.77
CA GLY A 29 -15.47 -5.12 -4.70
C GLY A 29 -15.15 -6.60 -4.95
N ARG A 30 -14.18 -6.87 -5.82
CA ARG A 30 -13.70 -8.23 -6.13
C ARG A 30 -12.70 -8.73 -5.13
N LEU A 31 -12.03 -7.81 -4.45
CA LEU A 31 -11.13 -8.11 -3.37
C LEU A 31 -11.63 -7.36 -2.13
N LEU A 32 -11.68 -8.04 -0.99
CA LEU A 32 -11.92 -7.38 0.28
C LEU A 32 -10.61 -6.95 0.89
N TYR A 33 -10.63 -5.83 1.60
CA TYR A 33 -9.45 -5.36 2.32
C TYR A 33 -8.95 -6.38 3.35
N ALA A 34 -9.87 -7.11 4.00
CA ALA A 34 -9.52 -8.18 4.93
C ALA A 34 -8.73 -9.33 4.27
N ASP A 35 -9.08 -9.71 3.03
CA ASP A 35 -8.37 -10.76 2.28
C ASP A 35 -7.00 -10.27 1.81
N TYR A 36 -6.92 -8.99 1.45
CA TYR A 36 -5.64 -8.33 1.15
C TYR A 36 -4.70 -8.32 2.36
N GLU A 37 -5.19 -7.96 3.55
CA GLU A 37 -4.40 -8.00 4.79
C GLU A 37 -3.93 -9.42 5.14
N ALA A 38 -4.81 -10.41 5.02
CA ALA A 38 -4.46 -11.81 5.27
C ALA A 38 -3.35 -12.31 4.32
N TRP A 39 -3.43 -11.97 3.04
CA TRP A 39 -2.34 -12.23 2.08
C TRP A 39 -1.06 -11.50 2.44
N ARG A 40 -1.15 -10.24 2.90
CA ARG A 40 -0.01 -9.46 3.39
C ARG A 40 0.66 -10.12 4.59
N ASN A 41 -0.11 -10.72 5.48
CA ASN A 41 0.37 -11.47 6.64
C ASN A 41 0.95 -12.85 6.27
N GLY A 42 0.87 -13.25 5.00
CA GLY A 42 1.34 -14.54 4.52
C GLY A 42 0.39 -15.69 4.84
N GLU A 43 -0.89 -15.41 5.14
CA GLU A 43 -1.90 -16.44 5.34
C GLU A 43 -2.30 -17.13 4.02
N PHE A 44 -2.13 -16.41 2.90
CA PHE A 44 -2.38 -16.91 1.55
C PHE A 44 -1.08 -16.90 0.73
N ASP A 45 -0.81 -18.00 0.04
CA ASP A 45 0.28 -18.07 -0.95
C ASP A 45 -0.04 -17.23 -2.20
N TYR A 46 -1.31 -17.14 -2.56
CA TYR A 46 -1.80 -16.39 -3.72
C TYR A 46 -3.08 -15.61 -3.40
N LEU A 47 -3.08 -14.32 -3.74
CA LEU A 47 -4.26 -13.46 -3.57
C LEU A 47 -5.36 -13.75 -4.60
N ASP A 48 -5.02 -14.41 -5.72
CA ASP A 48 -6.02 -14.74 -6.74
C ASP A 48 -7.06 -15.74 -6.25
N GLU A 49 -6.72 -16.61 -5.31
CA GLU A 49 -7.67 -17.57 -4.72
C GLU A 49 -8.79 -16.90 -3.91
N THR A 50 -8.55 -15.70 -3.38
CA THR A 50 -9.54 -14.94 -2.58
C THR A 50 -10.37 -13.96 -3.41
N LEU A 51 -10.07 -13.81 -4.71
CA LEU A 51 -10.82 -12.93 -5.59
C LEU A 51 -12.24 -13.45 -5.80
N PHE A 52 -13.20 -12.56 -5.60
CA PHE A 52 -14.61 -12.78 -5.88
C PHE A 52 -14.91 -12.59 -7.37
N GLY A 53 -15.31 -13.66 -8.03
CA GLY A 53 -15.74 -13.66 -9.42
C GLY A 53 -15.02 -14.69 -10.28
N ASP A 54 -15.04 -14.48 -11.59
CA ASP A 54 -14.35 -15.33 -12.56
C ASP A 54 -12.94 -14.77 -12.82
N HIS A 55 -11.92 -15.55 -12.45
CA HIS A 55 -10.50 -15.20 -12.62
C HIS A 55 -10.14 -14.84 -14.06
N GLU A 56 -10.72 -15.54 -15.04
CA GLU A 56 -10.45 -15.23 -16.45
C GLU A 56 -11.08 -13.88 -16.84
N HIS A 57 -12.22 -13.52 -16.27
CA HIS A 57 -12.83 -12.21 -16.47
C HIS A 57 -11.97 -11.09 -15.87
N ILE A 58 -11.50 -11.28 -14.64
CA ILE A 58 -10.64 -10.32 -13.93
C ILE A 58 -9.35 -10.08 -14.71
N LYS A 59 -8.72 -11.16 -15.17
CA LYS A 59 -7.53 -11.11 -16.02
C LYS A 59 -7.79 -10.32 -17.29
N GLN A 60 -8.91 -10.57 -17.98
CA GLN A 60 -9.26 -9.81 -19.18
C GLN A 60 -9.45 -8.32 -18.87
N GLN A 61 -10.06 -7.95 -17.73
CA GLN A 61 -10.22 -6.56 -17.33
C GLN A 61 -8.87 -5.87 -17.07
N LEU A 62 -8.00 -6.50 -16.27
CA LEU A 62 -6.67 -5.97 -15.97
C LEU A 62 -5.82 -5.81 -17.24
N MET A 63 -5.87 -6.78 -18.16
CA MET A 63 -5.18 -6.70 -19.44
C MET A 63 -5.71 -5.58 -20.33
N GLN A 64 -7.04 -5.36 -20.35
CA GLN A 64 -7.65 -4.27 -21.11
C GLN A 64 -7.30 -2.90 -20.53
N ALA A 65 -7.28 -2.77 -19.20
CA ALA A 65 -6.86 -1.55 -18.51
C ALA A 65 -5.39 -1.24 -18.79
N ALA A 66 -4.51 -2.24 -18.70
CA ALA A 66 -3.09 -2.14 -19.02
C ALA A 66 -2.87 -1.68 -20.48
N ASP A 67 -3.50 -2.35 -21.45
CA ASP A 67 -3.40 -1.98 -22.88
C ASP A 67 -3.91 -0.55 -23.12
N TYR A 68 -5.00 -0.15 -22.47
CA TYR A 68 -5.53 1.20 -22.56
C TYR A 68 -4.55 2.27 -22.05
N LEU A 69 -3.94 2.03 -20.88
CA LEU A 69 -2.96 2.94 -20.26
C LEU A 69 -1.67 3.02 -21.07
N GLN A 70 -1.19 1.89 -21.60
CA GLN A 70 -0.03 1.84 -22.50
C GLN A 70 -0.29 2.66 -23.77
N ARG A 71 -1.47 2.52 -24.40
CA ARG A 71 -1.86 3.31 -25.58
C ARG A 71 -1.94 4.81 -25.30
N ARG A 72 -2.28 5.20 -24.06
CA ARG A 72 -2.31 6.60 -23.62
C ARG A 72 -0.93 7.14 -23.23
N GLY A 73 0.14 6.34 -23.28
CA GLY A 73 1.50 6.76 -23.00
C GLY A 73 1.84 6.89 -21.50
N TRP A 74 1.09 6.21 -20.63
CA TRP A 74 1.42 6.12 -19.21
C TRP A 74 2.67 5.27 -18.99
N LYS A 75 3.48 5.63 -17.99
CA LYS A 75 4.66 4.84 -17.63
C LYS A 75 4.26 3.69 -16.73
N THR A 76 4.76 2.51 -17.06
CA THR A 76 4.61 1.30 -16.24
C THR A 76 5.78 1.18 -15.30
N GLU A 77 5.52 0.86 -14.04
CA GLU A 77 6.55 0.55 -13.05
C GLU A 77 6.19 -0.72 -12.31
N THR A 78 7.20 -1.55 -12.04
CA THR A 78 7.02 -2.81 -11.35
C THR A 78 7.09 -2.59 -9.83
N VAL A 79 5.95 -2.68 -9.17
CA VAL A 79 5.82 -2.70 -7.71
C VAL A 79 6.14 -4.11 -7.20
N THR A 80 6.82 -4.22 -6.06
CA THR A 80 7.10 -5.52 -5.42
C THR A 80 6.46 -5.56 -4.04
N TYR A 81 5.63 -6.57 -3.79
CA TYR A 81 4.98 -6.76 -2.49
C TYR A 81 5.77 -7.74 -1.61
N HIS A 82 5.99 -7.35 -0.36
CA HIS A 82 6.66 -8.16 0.66
C HIS A 82 5.67 -8.54 1.75
N SER A 83 5.84 -9.70 2.39
CA SER A 83 4.99 -10.06 3.54
C SER A 83 5.24 -9.12 4.72
N TRP A 84 4.19 -8.79 5.49
CA TRP A 84 4.31 -8.10 6.79
C TRP A 84 4.90 -8.99 7.89
N SER A 85 5.02 -10.30 7.66
CA SER A 85 5.60 -11.22 8.63
C SER A 85 7.07 -10.90 8.91
N ASP A 86 7.53 -11.16 10.14
CA ASP A 86 8.91 -10.93 10.61
C ASP A 86 10.00 -11.51 9.68
N ASN A 87 9.65 -12.51 8.86
CA ASN A 87 10.48 -13.00 7.76
C ASN A 87 10.25 -12.16 6.49
N ASN A 88 10.73 -10.92 6.54
CA ASN A 88 10.63 -9.87 5.51
C ASN A 88 11.34 -10.20 4.16
N THR A 89 11.61 -11.48 3.88
CA THR A 89 12.31 -11.99 2.69
C THR A 89 11.41 -12.73 1.71
N GLN A 90 10.18 -13.08 2.08
CA GLN A 90 9.24 -13.71 1.14
C GLN A 90 8.50 -12.64 0.33
N GLN A 91 8.83 -12.60 -0.96
CA GLN A 91 8.08 -11.84 -1.97
C GLN A 91 6.70 -12.50 -2.15
N LEU A 92 5.65 -11.72 -1.93
CA LEU A 92 4.28 -12.21 -2.08
C LEU A 92 3.94 -12.35 -3.56
N ARG A 93 3.22 -13.41 -3.89
CA ARG A 93 2.75 -13.66 -5.25
C ARG A 93 1.26 -13.39 -5.31
N PHE A 94 0.84 -12.64 -6.32
CA PHE A 94 -0.56 -12.35 -6.53
C PHE A 94 -1.29 -13.57 -7.10
N SER A 95 -0.69 -14.25 -8.08
CA SER A 95 -1.30 -15.42 -8.72
C SER A 95 -0.24 -16.43 -9.12
N GLN A 96 -0.65 -17.69 -9.26
CA GLN A 96 0.17 -18.73 -9.89
C GLN A 96 0.47 -18.41 -11.36
N ASN A 97 -0.38 -17.62 -12.03
CA ASN A 97 -0.17 -17.22 -13.41
C ASN A 97 0.83 -16.05 -13.49
N ASN A 98 2.03 -16.32 -14.00
CA ASN A 98 3.09 -15.32 -14.14
C ASN A 98 2.67 -14.06 -14.92
N ALA A 99 1.82 -14.20 -15.94
CA ALA A 99 1.37 -13.04 -16.73
C ALA A 99 0.43 -12.14 -15.90
N LEU A 100 -0.53 -12.75 -15.19
CA LEU A 100 -1.44 -12.03 -14.30
C LEU A 100 -0.67 -11.40 -13.13
N ASN A 101 0.25 -12.16 -12.55
CA ASN A 101 1.12 -11.70 -11.47
C ASN A 101 1.93 -10.47 -11.93
N GLN A 102 2.55 -10.52 -13.11
CA GLN A 102 3.28 -9.36 -13.66
C GLN A 102 2.36 -8.17 -13.91
N CYS A 103 1.18 -8.37 -14.49
CA CYS A 103 0.21 -7.29 -14.69
C CYS A 103 -0.23 -6.66 -13.37
N PHE A 104 -0.44 -7.45 -12.32
CA PHE A 104 -0.79 -6.94 -10.99
C PHE A 104 0.32 -6.11 -10.36
N HIS A 105 1.57 -6.53 -10.57
CA HIS A 105 2.75 -5.80 -10.11
C HIS A 105 3.07 -4.58 -10.98
N GLN A 106 2.32 -4.29 -12.05
CA GLN A 106 2.53 -3.11 -12.88
C GLN A 106 1.62 -1.97 -12.43
N ARG A 107 2.20 -0.93 -11.84
CA ARG A 107 1.54 0.36 -11.64
C ARG A 107 1.71 1.25 -12.85
N TYR A 108 0.72 2.09 -13.13
CA TYR A 108 0.72 3.00 -14.27
C TYR A 108 0.57 4.43 -13.78
N HIS A 109 1.57 5.27 -14.00
CA HIS A 109 1.57 6.67 -13.56
C HIS A 109 1.98 7.63 -14.70
N LYS A 110 1.65 8.91 -14.56
CA LYS A 110 2.06 9.93 -15.54
C LYS A 110 3.57 10.15 -15.46
N PRO A 111 4.26 10.29 -16.60
CA PRO A 111 5.68 10.59 -16.62
C PRO A 111 5.94 12.05 -16.22
N GLU A 112 5.94 12.39 -14.93
CA GLU A 112 6.71 13.54 -14.38
C GLU A 112 6.65 13.64 -12.84
N ASP A 113 7.83 13.45 -12.24
CA ASP A 113 8.38 14.14 -11.06
C ASP A 113 7.47 14.34 -9.82
N GLN A 114 7.03 13.22 -9.21
CA GLN A 114 6.69 13.25 -7.79
C GLN A 114 6.91 11.89 -7.14
N PRO A 115 7.59 11.83 -5.98
CA PRO A 115 7.65 10.61 -5.17
C PRO A 115 6.26 10.36 -4.59
N GLN A 116 5.44 9.54 -5.26
CA GLN A 116 4.12 9.18 -4.74
C GLN A 116 4.25 8.09 -3.68
N MET A 117 3.75 8.46 -2.49
CA MET A 117 3.66 7.72 -1.25
C MET A 117 2.79 6.48 -1.42
N ASP A 118 3.25 5.37 -0.83
CA ASP A 118 2.50 4.13 -0.66
C ASP A 118 1.05 4.39 -0.24
N LEU A 119 0.13 4.04 -1.14
CA LEU A 119 -1.32 4.08 -0.97
C LEU A 119 -1.80 2.89 -0.12
N PHE A 120 -1.16 2.66 1.03
CA PHE A 120 -1.70 1.81 2.08
C PHE A 120 -2.29 2.71 3.17
N THR A 121 -3.61 2.77 3.12
CA THR A 121 -4.54 3.51 3.96
C THR A 121 -4.49 3.08 5.43
N ASP A 122 -3.32 3.16 6.07
CA ASP A 122 -3.14 3.06 7.54
C ASP A 122 -1.88 3.78 8.06
N ALA A 123 -1.24 4.59 7.21
CA ALA A 123 0.13 5.02 7.45
C ALA A 123 0.36 6.29 8.28
N PRO A 124 -0.56 7.19 8.67
CA PRO A 124 -0.13 8.32 9.49
C PRO A 124 0.28 7.84 10.88
N ALA A 125 -0.58 7.10 11.59
CA ALA A 125 -0.25 6.60 12.92
C ALA A 125 0.91 5.58 12.89
N THR A 126 0.93 4.70 11.89
CA THR A 126 1.97 3.67 11.76
C THR A 126 3.31 4.24 11.27
N SER A 127 3.30 5.20 10.34
CA SER A 127 4.54 5.91 9.92
C SER A 127 5.08 6.77 11.04
N LEU A 128 4.20 7.45 11.79
CA LEU A 128 4.60 8.21 12.98
C LEU A 128 5.15 7.26 14.05
N PHE A 129 4.52 6.12 14.30
CA PHE A 129 5.04 5.10 15.24
C PHE A 129 6.43 4.59 14.82
N ASN A 130 6.60 4.22 13.55
CA ASN A 130 7.87 3.76 13.00
C ASN A 130 8.93 4.88 13.02
N GLY A 131 8.54 6.12 12.74
CA GLY A 131 9.40 7.29 12.80
C GLY A 131 9.85 7.62 14.22
N ILE A 132 8.96 7.56 15.22
CA ILE A 132 9.30 7.73 16.63
C ILE A 132 10.27 6.63 17.07
N THR A 133 10.00 5.38 16.69
CA THR A 133 10.87 4.23 17.00
C THR A 133 12.26 4.42 16.39
N GLN A 134 12.34 4.85 15.13
CA GLN A 134 13.60 5.11 14.45
C GLN A 134 14.37 6.28 15.11
N ALA A 135 13.68 7.38 15.45
CA ALA A 135 14.29 8.53 16.12
C ALA A 135 14.82 8.18 17.52
N LEU A 136 14.15 7.28 18.24
CA LEU A 136 14.65 6.73 19.51
C LEU A 136 15.92 5.88 19.32
N ILE A 137 15.97 5.05 18.27
CA ILE A 137 17.17 4.26 17.92
C ILE A 137 18.34 5.19 17.57
N ASP A 138 18.09 6.21 16.76
CA ASP A 138 19.07 7.20 16.34
C ASP A 138 19.43 8.21 17.44
N ARG A 139 18.87 8.04 18.66
CA ARG A 139 19.05 8.93 19.83
C ARG A 139 18.81 10.40 19.50
N ASN A 140 17.79 10.67 18.68
CA ASN A 140 17.39 12.00 18.27
C ASN A 140 16.10 12.43 18.98
N PRO A 141 16.19 12.85 20.26
CA PRO A 141 15.00 13.14 21.08
C PRO A 141 14.13 14.27 20.51
N ALA A 142 14.74 15.25 19.84
CA ALA A 142 14.01 16.36 19.23
C ALA A 142 13.05 15.89 18.14
N GLU A 143 13.50 14.94 17.30
CA GLU A 143 12.65 14.38 16.24
C GLU A 143 11.62 13.40 16.80
N SER A 144 11.97 12.62 17.83
CA SER A 144 11.02 11.73 18.52
C SER A 144 9.85 12.51 19.12
N ARG A 145 10.12 13.65 19.77
CA ARG A 145 9.07 14.52 20.36
C ARG A 145 8.21 15.17 19.28
N ARG A 146 8.81 15.68 18.20
CA ARG A 146 8.08 16.29 17.09
C ARG A 146 7.09 15.31 16.45
N LEU A 147 7.50 14.06 16.27
CA LEU A 147 6.66 12.99 15.69
C LEU A 147 5.59 12.51 16.68
N LEU A 148 5.87 12.52 17.99
CA LEU A 148 4.88 12.22 19.04
C LEU A 148 3.75 13.25 19.07
N GLU A 149 4.08 14.55 18.96
CA GLU A 149 3.07 15.62 18.87
C GLU A 149 2.19 15.45 17.63
N GLN A 150 2.78 15.10 16.49
CA GLN A 150 2.04 14.80 15.27
C GLN A 150 1.13 13.56 15.42
N LEU A 151 1.54 12.56 16.20
CA LEU A 151 0.72 11.37 16.47
C LEU A 151 -0.47 11.72 17.36
N TYR A 152 -0.29 12.59 18.34
CA TYR A 152 -1.36 13.14 19.18
C TYR A 152 -2.42 13.89 18.35
N ASP A 153 -1.99 14.72 17.41
CA ASP A 153 -2.91 15.47 16.53
C ASP A 153 -3.65 14.56 15.53
N THR A 154 -3.00 13.48 15.08
CA THR A 154 -3.52 12.65 13.98
C THR A 154 -4.32 11.44 14.46
N ALA A 155 -3.96 10.85 15.59
CA ALA A 155 -4.60 9.64 16.12
C ALA A 155 -4.62 9.65 17.67
N PRO A 156 -5.46 10.51 18.30
CA PRO A 156 -5.51 10.65 19.75
C PRO A 156 -5.98 9.39 20.49
N ASP A 157 -6.71 8.49 19.83
CA ASP A 157 -7.16 7.20 20.38
C ASP A 157 -6.21 6.02 20.07
N HIS A 158 -4.96 6.30 19.66
CA HIS A 158 -4.00 5.23 19.34
C HIS A 158 -3.61 4.44 20.59
N VAL A 159 -3.83 3.11 20.56
CA VAL A 159 -3.69 2.20 21.72
C VAL A 159 -2.29 2.25 22.37
N ARG A 160 -1.24 2.58 21.60
CA ARG A 160 0.16 2.64 22.06
C ARG A 160 0.71 4.03 22.30
N LEU A 161 -0.13 5.07 22.26
CA LEU A 161 0.29 6.46 22.42
C LEU A 161 1.01 6.71 23.77
N GLY A 162 0.44 6.20 24.86
CA GLY A 162 1.02 6.37 26.20
C GLY A 162 2.34 5.62 26.41
N GLU A 163 2.55 4.50 25.72
CA GLU A 163 3.83 3.77 25.77
C GLU A 163 4.94 4.55 25.04
N LEU A 164 4.61 5.13 23.88
CA LEU A 164 5.55 5.97 23.12
C LEU A 164 5.94 7.24 23.87
N GLU A 165 4.99 7.88 24.55
CA GLU A 165 5.26 9.07 25.38
C GLU A 165 6.31 8.79 26.45
N TYR A 166 6.14 7.69 27.19
CA TYR A 166 7.09 7.27 28.23
C TYR A 166 8.49 6.97 27.66
N LEU A 167 8.57 6.38 26.47
CA LEU A 167 9.84 6.08 25.80
C LEU A 167 10.57 7.35 25.34
N VAL A 168 9.84 8.35 24.83
CA VAL A 168 10.39 9.64 24.42
C VAL A 168 10.90 10.43 25.63
N GLU A 169 10.12 10.49 26.72
CA GLU A 169 10.55 11.15 27.96
C GLU A 169 11.80 10.49 28.57
N ALA A 170 11.87 9.16 28.55
CA ALA A 170 13.05 8.42 29.00
C ALA A 170 14.28 8.74 28.14
N ALA A 171 14.12 8.78 26.81
CA ALA A 171 15.22 9.08 25.89
C ALA A 171 15.77 10.51 26.04
N GLU A 172 14.92 11.48 26.35
CA GLU A 172 15.35 12.85 26.67
C GLU A 172 16.10 12.94 28.00
N SER A 173 15.57 12.26 29.01
CA SER A 173 16.20 12.19 30.34
C SER A 173 17.58 11.54 30.29
N LEU A 174 17.83 10.67 29.31
CA LEU A 174 19.12 9.99 29.08
C LEU A 174 20.14 10.85 28.32
N ASN A 175 19.70 11.90 27.63
CA ASN A 175 20.55 12.82 26.85
C ASN A 175 20.83 14.15 27.58
N THR A 176 20.35 14.29 28.81
CA THR A 176 20.59 15.43 29.71
C THR A 176 21.60 15.05 30.79
#